data_AF-I4C5K5-F1
#
_entry.id   AF-I4C5K5-F1
#
_cell.length_a   1.000
_cell.length_b   1.000
_cell.length_c   1.000
_cell.angle_alpha   90.00
_cell.angle_beta   90.00
_cell.angle_gamma   90.00
#
_symmetry.space_group_name_H-M   'P 1'
#
loop_
_entity.id
_entity.type
_entity.pdbx_description
1 polymer ?
#
loop_
_entity_poly.entity_id
_entity_poly.type
_entity_poly.pdbx_seq_one_letter_code
_entity_poly.pdbx_strand_id
1 'polypeptide(L)'
;MFSPGGLPYLVETNIREVLYVFQPVMRLLFPFIELDDRKARWRRHVEVFTQLENCKTRFGPSTKADAVVSGIKFIAGHLQVLDAKFASLLQFQALLAVAAGLLLRIGEQKIQPLSLEGLAWLAPLWFATTFFCLVGANWFIWGELQPPHQDQNLSSLDRGVKAAEDHLDKMITVVINRTTLFRIAWLLTFVSVLLLHYFVVPGFVVPVLWNVLST
;
A
#
# COMPACT_ATOMS: atom_id res chain seq x y z
N MET A 1 26.28 -4.37 17.98
CA MET A 1 26.07 -5.33 16.87
C MET A 1 24.58 -5.68 16.87
N PHE A 2 23.77 -5.00 16.07
CA PHE A 2 22.32 -5.26 16.01
C PHE A 2 22.07 -6.42 15.06
N SER A 3 21.36 -7.46 15.52
CA SER A 3 21.00 -8.60 14.68
C SER A 3 19.98 -8.15 13.63
N PRO A 4 20.29 -8.21 12.32
CA PRO A 4 19.42 -7.71 11.25
C PRO A 4 18.15 -8.55 11.02
N GLY A 5 17.95 -9.64 11.77
CA GLY A 5 16.79 -10.54 11.61
C GLY A 5 15.58 -10.25 12.52
N GLY A 6 15.71 -9.42 13.56
CA GLY A 6 14.65 -9.27 14.57
C GLY A 6 13.55 -8.26 14.21
N LEU A 7 13.92 -7.16 13.55
CA LEU A 7 12.99 -6.10 13.16
C LEU A 7 11.94 -6.51 12.13
N PRO A 8 12.26 -7.25 11.05
CA PRO A 8 11.23 -7.65 10.07
C PRO A 8 10.19 -8.59 10.67
N TYR A 9 10.58 -9.48 11.59
CA TYR A 9 9.66 -10.45 12.19
C TYR A 9 8.63 -9.79 13.13
N LEU A 10 9.08 -8.84 13.97
CA LEU A 10 8.19 -8.08 14.86
C LEU A 10 7.24 -7.15 14.10
N VAL A 11 7.67 -6.62 12.96
CA VAL A 11 6.82 -5.83 12.07
C VAL A 11 5.77 -6.74 11.41
N GLU A 12 6.16 -7.94 10.98
CA GLU A 12 5.25 -8.90 10.35
C GLU A 12 4.16 -9.44 11.31
N THR A 13 4.49 -9.71 12.58
CA THR A 13 3.49 -10.15 13.58
C THR A 13 2.52 -9.05 13.94
N ASN A 14 3.01 -7.83 14.20
CA ASN A 14 2.15 -6.68 14.53
C ASN A 14 1.24 -6.28 13.35
N ILE A 15 1.72 -6.37 12.11
CA ILE A 15 0.89 -6.11 10.93
C ILE A 15 -0.21 -7.17 10.80
N ARG A 16 0.06 -8.45 11.09
CA ARG A 16 -0.96 -9.49 11.02
C ARG A 16 -2.10 -9.21 12.01
N GLU A 17 -1.77 -8.80 13.23
CA GLU A 17 -2.74 -8.39 14.24
C GLU A 17 -3.54 -7.14 13.80
N VAL A 18 -2.86 -6.11 13.29
CA VAL A 18 -3.50 -4.90 12.75
C VAL A 18 -4.44 -5.25 11.58
N LEU A 19 -4.00 -6.08 10.64
CA LEU A 19 -4.82 -6.56 9.52
C LEU A 19 -6.03 -7.36 10.01
N TYR A 20 -5.90 -8.08 11.12
CA TYR A 20 -6.99 -8.82 11.76
C TYR A 20 -8.04 -7.87 12.35
N VAL A 21 -7.62 -6.80 13.02
CA VAL A 21 -8.52 -5.76 13.57
C VAL A 21 -9.31 -5.07 12.45
N PHE A 22 -8.67 -4.78 11.32
CA PHE A 22 -9.33 -4.14 10.17
C PHE A 22 -10.06 -5.14 9.26
N GLN A 23 -10.02 -6.44 9.57
CA GLN A 23 -10.61 -7.49 8.74
C GLN A 23 -12.12 -7.30 8.47
N PRO A 24 -12.97 -6.87 9.42
CA PRO A 24 -14.41 -6.68 9.17
C PRO A 24 -14.70 -5.55 8.18
N VAL A 25 -13.99 -4.43 8.33
CA VAL A 25 -14.10 -3.26 7.43
C VAL A 25 -13.59 -3.62 6.04
N MET A 26 -12.51 -4.39 5.98
CA MET A 26 -11.98 -4.92 4.73
C MET A 26 -12.94 -5.88 4.03
N ARG A 27 -13.65 -6.75 4.78
CA ARG A 27 -14.69 -7.64 4.23
C ARG A 27 -15.86 -6.87 3.60
N LEU A 28 -16.21 -5.72 4.18
CA LEU A 28 -17.31 -4.90 3.69
C LEU A 28 -16.93 -4.10 2.43
N LEU A 29 -15.72 -3.54 2.39
CA LEU A 29 -15.27 -2.64 1.32
C LEU A 29 -14.62 -3.37 0.14
N PHE A 30 -14.06 -4.55 0.39
CA PHE A 30 -13.47 -5.39 -0.65
C PHE A 30 -13.95 -6.83 -0.43
N PRO A 31 -14.86 -7.36 -1.28
CA PRO A 31 -15.27 -8.76 -1.16
C PRO A 31 -14.02 -9.62 -1.13
N PHE A 32 -13.85 -10.36 -0.04
CA PHE A 32 -12.62 -11.05 0.28
C PHE A 32 -12.43 -12.17 -0.75
N ILE A 33 -11.60 -11.89 -1.73
CA ILE A 33 -11.02 -12.95 -2.52
C ILE A 33 -9.91 -13.51 -1.66
N GLU A 34 -9.96 -14.81 -1.39
CA GLU A 34 -8.96 -15.56 -0.66
C GLU A 34 -7.54 -15.24 -1.19
N LEU A 35 -6.55 -15.21 -0.29
CA LEU A 35 -5.18 -14.83 -0.67
C LEU A 35 -4.67 -15.70 -1.82
N ASP A 36 -5.02 -16.98 -1.81
CA ASP A 36 -4.61 -17.95 -2.83
C ASP A 36 -5.29 -17.70 -4.17
N ASP A 37 -6.58 -17.35 -4.18
CA ASP A 37 -7.27 -16.90 -5.39
C ASP A 37 -6.67 -15.61 -5.96
N ARG A 38 -6.26 -14.67 -5.10
CA ARG A 38 -5.57 -13.45 -5.53
C ARG A 38 -4.21 -13.77 -6.14
N LYS A 39 -3.44 -14.66 -5.50
CA LYS A 39 -2.17 -15.16 -6.03
C LYS A 39 -2.37 -15.85 -7.38
N ALA A 40 -3.36 -16.72 -7.51
CA ALA A 40 -3.67 -17.41 -8.76
C ALA A 40 -4.01 -16.45 -9.90
N ARG A 41 -4.79 -15.39 -9.62
CA ARG A 41 -5.06 -14.34 -10.62
C ARG A 41 -3.82 -13.56 -10.99
N TRP A 42 -2.95 -13.23 -10.03
CA TRP A 42 -1.69 -12.56 -10.32
C TRP A 42 -0.74 -13.43 -11.14
N ARG A 43 -0.63 -14.73 -10.83
CA ARG A 43 0.13 -15.68 -11.65
C ARG A 43 -0.38 -15.72 -13.09
N ARG A 44 -1.70 -15.86 -13.28
CA ARG A 44 -2.30 -15.81 -14.62
C ARG A 44 -2.01 -14.50 -15.35
N HIS A 45 -2.02 -13.38 -14.62
CA HIS A 45 -1.71 -12.07 -15.20
C HIS A 45 -0.25 -11.97 -15.65
N VAL A 46 0.68 -12.46 -14.82
CA VAL A 46 2.10 -12.57 -15.18
C VAL A 46 2.29 -13.47 -16.40
N GLU A 47 1.66 -14.65 -16.41
CA GLU A 47 1.73 -15.59 -17.53
C GLU A 47 1.26 -14.97 -18.85
N VAL A 48 0.10 -14.30 -18.85
CA VAL A 48 -0.43 -13.61 -20.04
C VAL A 48 0.51 -12.50 -20.50
N PHE A 49 1.05 -11.71 -19.58
CA PHE A 49 1.99 -10.65 -19.93
C PHE A 49 3.28 -11.22 -20.53
N THR A 50 3.85 -12.24 -19.92
CA THR A 50 5.06 -12.91 -20.40
C THR A 50 4.85 -13.54 -21.76
N GLN A 51 3.68 -14.15 -22.03
CA GLN A 51 3.33 -14.63 -23.36
C GLN A 51 3.31 -13.50 -24.40
N LEU A 52 2.70 -12.35 -24.08
CA LEU A 52 2.65 -11.20 -24.97
C LEU A 52 4.04 -10.60 -25.23
N GLU A 53 4.88 -10.48 -24.21
CA GLU A 53 6.24 -9.98 -24.34
C GLU A 53 7.10 -10.92 -25.21
N ASN A 54 6.98 -12.23 -25.00
CA ASN A 54 7.66 -13.26 -25.81
C ASN A 54 7.17 -13.33 -27.26
N CYS A 55 5.90 -12.99 -27.52
CA CYS A 55 5.38 -12.84 -28.87
C CYS A 55 5.98 -11.61 -29.57
N LYS A 56 6.21 -10.52 -28.83
CA LYS A 56 6.77 -9.26 -29.35
C LYS A 56 8.27 -9.35 -29.67
N THR A 57 9.02 -10.19 -28.97
CA THR A 57 10.47 -10.35 -29.13
C THR A 57 10.88 -11.41 -30.17
N ARG A 58 9.95 -12.02 -30.90
CA ARG A 58 10.23 -13.27 -31.61
C ARG A 58 10.99 -13.12 -32.95
N PHE A 59 12.28 -13.48 -32.87
CA PHE A 59 13.00 -14.31 -33.86
C PHE A 59 13.72 -15.51 -33.18
N GLY A 60 13.20 -16.07 -32.06
CA GLY A 60 13.82 -17.23 -31.42
C GLY A 60 12.93 -17.99 -30.40
N PRO A 61 13.33 -19.22 -29.99
CA PRO A 61 12.61 -19.99 -28.97
C PRO A 61 12.79 -19.35 -27.58
N SER A 62 11.67 -19.02 -26.93
CA SER A 62 11.68 -18.50 -25.54
C SER A 62 12.00 -19.64 -24.57
N THR A 63 13.01 -19.42 -23.71
CA THR A 63 13.34 -20.37 -22.65
C THR A 63 12.46 -20.13 -21.42
N LYS A 64 12.30 -21.15 -20.56
CA LYS A 64 11.62 -20.99 -19.26
C LYS A 64 12.26 -19.89 -18.41
N ALA A 65 13.59 -19.73 -18.49
CA ALA A 65 14.31 -18.69 -17.78
C ALA A 65 13.89 -17.28 -18.25
N ASP A 66 13.74 -17.08 -19.56
CA ASP A 66 13.28 -15.78 -20.12
C ASP A 66 11.88 -15.42 -19.63
N ALA A 67 10.99 -16.42 -19.53
CA ALA A 67 9.64 -16.25 -19.02
C ALA A 67 9.62 -15.76 -17.56
N VAL A 68 10.44 -16.39 -16.70
CA VAL A 68 10.53 -15.98 -15.28
C VAL A 68 11.14 -14.58 -15.14
N VAL A 69 12.18 -14.25 -15.92
CA VAL A 69 12.80 -12.92 -15.91
C VAL A 69 11.81 -11.84 -16.36
N SER A 70 11.03 -12.09 -17.41
CA SER A 70 9.94 -11.22 -17.86
C SER A 70 8.92 -11.00 -16.73
N GLY A 71 8.50 -12.08 -16.05
CA GLY A 71 7.58 -11.99 -14.92
C GLY A 71 8.11 -11.16 -13.76
N ILE A 72 9.40 -11.32 -13.40
CA ILE A 72 10.05 -10.51 -12.37
C ILE A 72 10.06 -9.03 -12.76
N LYS A 73 10.44 -8.70 -14.01
CA LYS A 73 10.43 -7.30 -14.51
C LYS A 73 9.03 -6.70 -14.45
N PHE A 74 8.03 -7.46 -14.85
CA PHE A 74 6.63 -7.04 -14.81
C PHE A 74 6.16 -6.71 -13.38
N ILE A 75 6.45 -7.59 -12.42
CA ILE A 75 6.08 -7.39 -11.02
C ILE A 75 6.88 -6.23 -10.39
N ALA A 76 8.17 -6.10 -10.71
CA ALA A 76 8.99 -4.98 -10.26
C ALA A 76 8.42 -3.63 -10.71
N GLY A 77 7.96 -3.53 -11.97
CA GLY A 77 7.29 -2.33 -12.46
C GLY A 77 6.01 -2.00 -11.68
N HIS A 78 5.22 -3.02 -11.31
CA HIS A 78 4.02 -2.81 -10.47
C HIS A 78 4.37 -2.33 -9.06
N LEU A 79 5.44 -2.85 -8.45
CA LEU A 79 5.91 -2.39 -7.15
C LEU A 79 6.35 -0.92 -7.20
N GLN A 80 7.08 -0.51 -8.24
CA GLN A 80 7.47 0.90 -8.44
C GLN A 80 6.26 1.83 -8.55
N VAL A 81 5.22 1.43 -9.29
CA VAL A 81 3.97 2.21 -9.38
C VAL A 81 3.28 2.28 -8.01
N LEU A 82 3.29 1.22 -7.22
CA LEU A 82 2.76 1.25 -5.85
C LEU A 82 3.58 2.18 -4.95
N ASP A 83 4.91 2.17 -5.05
CA ASP A 83 5.78 3.08 -4.28
C ASP A 83 5.47 4.55 -4.59
N ALA A 84 5.33 4.89 -5.87
CA ALA A 84 4.95 6.24 -6.29
C ALA A 84 3.57 6.66 -5.73
N LYS A 85 2.61 5.72 -5.71
CA LYS A 85 1.27 5.97 -5.14
C LYS A 85 1.31 6.16 -3.63
N PHE A 86 2.08 5.37 -2.89
CA PHE A 86 2.27 5.56 -1.45
C PHE A 86 2.94 6.89 -1.14
N ALA A 87 3.98 7.25 -1.89
CA ALA A 87 4.66 8.54 -1.73
C ALA A 87 3.70 9.72 -1.99
N SER A 88 2.90 9.65 -3.05
CA SER A 88 1.88 10.66 -3.36
C SER A 88 0.82 10.76 -2.27
N LEU A 89 0.34 9.63 -1.74
CA LEU A 89 -0.64 9.61 -0.66
C LEU A 89 -0.07 10.20 0.64
N LEU A 90 1.19 9.92 0.96
CA LEU A 90 1.89 10.47 2.11
C LEU A 90 2.08 12.00 1.97
N GLN A 91 2.45 12.49 0.79
CA GLN A 91 2.54 13.92 0.50
C GLN A 91 1.18 14.60 0.64
N PHE A 92 0.11 13.97 0.14
CA PHE A 92 -1.25 14.48 0.30
C PHE A 92 -1.65 14.57 1.78
N GLN A 93 -1.34 13.57 2.59
CA GLN A 93 -1.57 13.59 4.04
C GLN A 93 -0.80 14.73 4.73
N ALA A 94 0.46 14.95 4.36
CA ALA A 94 1.25 16.08 4.89
C ALA A 94 0.62 17.43 4.52
N LEU A 95 0.13 17.60 3.28
CA LEU A 95 -0.58 18.81 2.86
C LEU A 95 -1.88 19.02 3.63
N LEU A 96 -2.67 17.96 3.85
CA LEU A 96 -3.88 18.04 4.67
C LEU A 96 -3.58 18.45 6.11
N ALA A 97 -2.53 17.91 6.72
CA ALA A 97 -2.12 18.28 8.06
C ALA A 97 -1.71 19.76 8.15
N VAL A 98 -0.95 20.27 7.16
CA VAL A 98 -0.58 21.69 7.07
C VAL A 98 -1.83 22.57 6.89
N ALA A 99 -2.74 22.20 5.98
CA ALA A 99 -3.97 22.95 5.76
C ALA A 99 -4.85 23.00 7.02
N ALA A 100 -5.01 21.88 7.71
CA ALA A 100 -5.74 21.83 8.97
C ALA A 100 -5.06 22.68 10.07
N GLY A 101 -3.74 22.64 10.17
CA GLY A 101 -2.98 23.49 11.10
C GLY A 101 -3.16 24.99 10.82
N LEU A 102 -3.18 25.39 9.55
CA LEU A 102 -3.48 26.77 9.14
C LEU A 102 -4.92 27.16 9.52
N LEU A 103 -5.90 26.29 9.27
CA LEU A 103 -7.30 26.54 9.63
C LEU A 103 -7.47 26.71 11.15
N LEU A 104 -6.79 25.91 11.96
CA LEU A 104 -6.80 26.05 13.43
C LEU A 104 -6.23 27.41 13.85
N ARG A 105 -5.09 27.82 13.28
CA ARG A 105 -4.44 29.09 13.60
C ARG A 105 -5.28 30.31 13.19
N ILE A 106 -5.98 30.24 12.07
CA ILE A 106 -6.92 31.30 11.63
C ILE A 106 -8.16 31.30 12.54
N GLY A 107 -8.63 30.12 12.94
CA GLY A 107 -9.79 29.93 13.82
C GLY A 107 -9.63 30.59 15.18
N GLU A 108 -8.45 30.47 15.80
CA GLU A 108 -8.12 31.12 17.08
C GLU A 108 -8.40 32.64 17.11
N GLN A 109 -8.43 33.30 15.94
CA GLN A 109 -8.70 34.73 15.88
C GLN A 109 -10.17 35.09 15.65
N LYS A 110 -11.02 34.23 15.02
CA LYS A 110 -12.41 34.62 14.63
C LYS A 110 -13.46 33.50 14.43
N ILE A 111 -13.10 32.21 14.40
CA ILE A 111 -14.00 31.12 13.97
C ILE A 111 -13.96 30.01 15.01
N GLN A 112 -15.11 29.39 15.33
CA GLN A 112 -15.19 28.32 16.32
C GLN A 112 -14.02 27.33 16.14
N PRO A 113 -13.17 27.13 17.16
CA PRO A 113 -12.07 26.20 17.05
C PRO A 113 -12.64 24.83 16.69
N LEU A 114 -11.97 24.12 15.79
CA LEU A 114 -12.26 22.72 15.48
C LEU A 114 -12.47 22.01 16.83
N SER A 115 -13.65 21.42 17.04
CA SER A 115 -14.01 20.90 18.36
C SER A 115 -12.90 19.93 18.82
N LEU A 116 -12.56 19.98 20.11
CA LEU A 116 -11.57 19.06 20.70
C LEU A 116 -11.90 17.60 20.36
N GLU A 117 -13.20 17.29 20.24
CA GLU A 117 -13.72 16.01 19.75
C GLU A 117 -13.30 15.71 18.30
N GLY A 118 -13.44 16.66 17.37
CA GLY A 118 -13.01 16.48 15.98
C GLY A 118 -11.50 16.23 15.85
N LEU A 119 -10.69 16.91 16.66
CA LEU A 119 -9.25 16.66 16.75
C LEU A 119 -8.93 15.27 17.31
N ALA A 120 -9.65 14.83 18.34
CA ALA A 120 -9.48 13.52 18.96
C ALA A 120 -9.77 12.37 17.97
N TRP A 121 -10.66 12.55 16.99
CA TRP A 121 -10.93 11.57 15.93
C TRP A 121 -9.95 11.67 14.75
N LEU A 122 -9.55 12.88 14.35
CA LEU A 122 -8.68 13.09 13.19
C LEU A 122 -7.24 12.63 13.43
N ALA A 123 -6.68 12.91 14.62
CA ALA A 123 -5.30 12.55 14.95
C ALA A 123 -4.99 11.04 14.82
N PRO A 124 -5.76 10.12 15.41
CA PRO A 124 -5.49 8.68 15.27
C PRO A 124 -5.70 8.19 13.84
N LEU A 125 -6.64 8.76 13.09
CA LEU A 125 -6.88 8.43 11.68
C LEU A 125 -5.69 8.82 10.80
N TRP A 126 -5.13 10.02 11.00
CA TRP A 126 -3.92 10.45 10.30
C TRP A 126 -2.69 9.64 10.68
N PHE A 127 -2.53 9.35 11.98
CA PHE A 127 -1.44 8.50 12.44
C PHE A 127 -1.53 7.11 11.82
N ALA A 128 -2.71 6.47 11.85
CA ALA A 128 -2.94 5.17 11.23
C ALA A 128 -2.68 5.19 9.73
N THR A 129 -3.16 6.20 9.02
CA THR A 129 -2.94 6.33 7.57
C THR A 129 -1.46 6.48 7.24
N THR A 130 -0.76 7.36 7.96
CA THR A 130 0.68 7.59 7.81
C THR A 130 1.47 6.32 8.10
N PHE A 131 1.11 5.62 9.18
CA PHE A 131 1.70 4.33 9.54
C PHE A 131 1.55 3.30 8.42
N PHE A 132 0.33 3.12 7.88
CA PHE A 132 0.10 2.21 6.76
C PHE A 132 0.87 2.59 5.50
N CYS A 133 0.98 3.89 5.19
CA CYS A 133 1.80 4.37 4.08
C CYS A 133 3.29 4.05 4.28
N LEU A 134 3.83 4.28 5.48
CA LEU A 134 5.24 4.00 5.80
C LEU A 134 5.53 2.50 5.79
N VAL A 135 4.64 1.68 6.38
CA VAL A 135 4.76 0.22 6.34
C VAL A 135 4.70 -0.29 4.90
N GLY A 136 3.75 0.23 4.11
CA GLY A 136 3.60 -0.12 2.69
C GLY A 136 4.80 0.26 1.84
N ALA A 137 5.48 1.37 2.15
CA ALA A 137 6.70 1.82 1.47
C ALA A 137 7.96 1.06 1.93
N ASN A 138 8.06 0.70 3.22
CA ASN A 138 9.26 0.07 3.79
C ASN A 138 9.38 -1.43 3.46
N TRP A 139 8.34 -2.05 2.89
CA TRP A 139 8.39 -3.43 2.41
C TRP A 139 9.11 -3.54 1.06
N PHE A 140 10.39 -3.20 1.06
CA PHE A 140 11.32 -3.43 -0.04
C PHE A 140 11.93 -4.82 0.13
N ILE A 141 11.27 -5.85 -0.39
CA ILE A 141 11.93 -7.15 -0.59
C ILE A 141 12.72 -7.05 -1.89
N TRP A 142 13.91 -6.44 -1.81
CA TRP A 142 14.98 -6.67 -2.80
C TRP A 142 15.82 -7.89 -2.43
N GLY A 143 15.26 -8.74 -1.57
CA GLY A 143 15.93 -9.85 -0.93
C GLY A 143 16.62 -10.74 -1.94
N GLU A 144 17.95 -10.67 -1.89
CA GLU A 144 18.89 -11.78 -1.98
C GLU A 144 18.21 -13.07 -2.46
N LEU A 145 18.46 -13.43 -3.71
CA LEU A 145 18.24 -14.77 -4.22
C LEU A 145 18.96 -15.73 -3.28
N GLN A 146 18.27 -16.20 -2.24
CA GLN A 146 18.84 -17.20 -1.36
C GLN A 146 19.17 -18.39 -2.24
N PRO A 147 20.42 -18.85 -2.24
CA PRO A 147 20.80 -19.98 -3.06
C PRO A 147 19.87 -21.13 -2.66
N PRO A 148 19.24 -21.81 -3.65
CA PRO A 148 18.27 -22.86 -3.36
C PRO A 148 18.88 -23.86 -2.39
N HIS A 149 18.10 -24.31 -1.40
CA HIS A 149 18.48 -25.45 -0.57
C HIS A 149 18.94 -26.57 -1.50
N GLN A 150 20.10 -27.15 -1.17
CA GLN A 150 20.93 -27.95 -2.06
C GLN A 150 20.26 -29.30 -2.38
N ASP A 151 19.18 -29.29 -3.17
CA ASP A 151 18.61 -30.47 -3.80
C ASP A 151 19.67 -30.98 -4.79
N GLN A 152 20.41 -32.02 -4.40
CA GLN A 152 21.53 -32.59 -5.17
C GLN A 152 21.07 -33.25 -6.48
N ASN A 153 19.75 -33.41 -6.68
CA ASN A 153 19.16 -34.14 -7.79
C ASN A 153 18.75 -33.25 -8.98
N LEU A 154 18.86 -31.92 -8.90
CA LEU A 154 18.48 -30.99 -9.96
C LEU A 154 19.70 -30.41 -10.69
N SER A 155 19.57 -30.21 -12.00
CA SER A 155 20.59 -29.52 -12.79
C SER A 155 20.81 -28.09 -12.28
N SER A 156 22.00 -27.51 -12.49
CA SER A 156 22.30 -26.13 -12.06
C SER A 156 21.33 -25.10 -12.65
N LEU A 157 20.88 -25.33 -13.90
CA LEU A 157 19.90 -24.50 -14.57
C LEU A 157 18.51 -24.60 -13.90
N ASP A 158 18.04 -25.82 -13.64
CA ASP A 158 16.71 -26.04 -13.03
C ASP A 158 16.63 -25.47 -11.61
N ARG A 159 17.73 -25.54 -10.84
CA ARG A 159 17.81 -24.91 -9.52
C ARG A 159 17.69 -23.39 -9.60
N GLY A 160 18.35 -22.77 -10.58
CA GLY A 160 18.25 -21.33 -10.81
C GLY A 160 16.84 -20.90 -11.20
N VAL A 161 16.18 -21.66 -12.08
CA VAL A 161 14.79 -21.40 -12.48
C VAL A 161 13.84 -21.53 -11.30
N LYS A 162 13.94 -22.61 -10.52
CA LYS A 162 13.10 -22.81 -9.32
C LYS A 162 13.27 -21.69 -8.29
N ALA A 163 14.51 -21.28 -8.01
CA ALA A 163 14.77 -20.17 -7.09
C ALA A 163 14.18 -18.84 -7.59
N ALA A 164 14.19 -18.62 -8.91
CA ALA A 164 13.59 -17.44 -9.53
C ALA A 164 12.05 -17.49 -9.51
N GLU A 165 11.44 -18.67 -9.69
CA GLU A 165 10.00 -18.88 -9.52
C GLU A 165 9.55 -18.63 -8.07
N ASP A 166 10.29 -19.15 -7.09
CA ASP A 166 10.04 -18.89 -5.67
C ASP A 166 10.17 -17.39 -5.33
N HIS A 167 11.15 -16.71 -5.94
CA HIS A 167 11.31 -15.27 -5.80
C HIS A 167 10.12 -14.52 -6.42
N LEU A 168 9.66 -14.91 -7.61
CA LEU A 168 8.50 -14.32 -8.27
C LEU A 168 7.23 -14.47 -7.40
N ASP A 169 7.00 -15.63 -6.79
CA ASP A 169 5.87 -15.86 -5.88
C ASP A 169 5.92 -14.98 -4.63
N LYS A 170 7.11 -14.79 -4.06
CA LYS A 170 7.32 -13.83 -2.95
C LYS A 170 6.99 -12.41 -3.40
N MET A 171 7.46 -11.98 -4.57
CA MET A 171 7.15 -10.65 -5.11
C MET A 171 5.65 -10.46 -5.36
N ILE A 172 4.94 -11.47 -5.88
CA ILE A 172 3.48 -11.43 -6.05
C ILE A 172 2.78 -11.23 -4.71
N THR A 173 3.22 -11.97 -3.68
CA THR A 173 2.68 -11.84 -2.32
C THR A 173 2.88 -10.43 -1.77
N VAL A 174 4.06 -9.84 -1.99
CA VAL A 174 4.36 -8.45 -1.60
C VAL A 174 3.44 -7.47 -2.33
N VAL A 175 3.28 -7.59 -3.64
CA VAL A 175 2.36 -6.72 -4.41
C VAL A 175 0.94 -6.80 -3.85
N ILE A 176 0.46 -8.01 -3.57
CA ILE A 176 -0.87 -8.24 -3.01
C ILE A 176 -1.03 -7.54 -1.65
N ASN A 177 -0.07 -7.71 -0.75
CA ASN A 177 -0.09 -7.12 0.59
C ASN A 177 0.00 -5.59 0.51
N ARG A 178 0.96 -5.05 -0.27
CA ARG A 178 1.13 -3.61 -0.47
C ARG A 178 -0.10 -2.97 -1.11
N THR A 179 -0.72 -3.61 -2.10
CA THR A 179 -1.99 -3.12 -2.69
C THR A 179 -3.12 -3.07 -1.66
N THR A 180 -3.15 -4.04 -0.73
CA THR A 180 -4.16 -4.09 0.34
C THR A 180 -3.95 -2.96 1.34
N LEU A 181 -2.71 -2.74 1.78
CA LEU A 181 -2.34 -1.62 2.65
C LEU A 181 -2.63 -0.27 1.99
N PHE A 182 -2.33 -0.12 0.70
CA PHE A 182 -2.62 1.11 -0.05
C PHE A 182 -4.13 1.41 -0.06
N ARG A 183 -4.96 0.39 -0.28
CA ARG A 183 -6.42 0.54 -0.27
C ARG A 183 -6.93 0.98 1.10
N ILE A 184 -6.42 0.39 2.18
CA ILE A 184 -6.75 0.80 3.55
C ILE A 184 -6.34 2.26 3.79
N ALA A 185 -5.09 2.61 3.47
CA ALA A 185 -4.59 3.97 3.64
C ALA A 185 -5.40 4.98 2.84
N TRP A 186 -5.79 4.64 1.62
CA TRP A 186 -6.64 5.50 0.78
C TRP A 186 -8.03 5.70 1.38
N LEU A 187 -8.67 4.63 1.89
CA LEU A 187 -9.97 4.73 2.57
C LEU A 187 -9.90 5.57 3.84
N LEU A 188 -8.86 5.36 4.66
CA LEU A 188 -8.64 6.18 5.86
C LEU A 188 -8.42 7.64 5.49
N THR A 189 -7.65 7.91 4.43
CA THR A 189 -7.49 9.27 3.88
C THR A 189 -8.83 9.89 3.49
N PHE A 190 -9.67 9.14 2.79
CA PHE A 190 -10.98 9.61 2.37
C PHE A 190 -11.87 9.94 3.57
N VAL A 191 -11.90 9.06 4.59
CA VAL A 191 -12.62 9.31 5.85
C VAL A 191 -12.07 10.55 6.56
N SER A 192 -10.75 10.73 6.64
CA SER A 192 -10.13 11.92 7.22
C SER A 192 -10.58 13.20 6.52
N VAL A 193 -10.67 13.19 5.18
CA VAL A 193 -11.14 14.35 4.40
C VAL A 193 -12.62 14.63 4.67
N LEU A 194 -13.47 13.60 4.75
CA LEU A 194 -14.89 13.77 5.07
C LEU A 194 -15.10 14.31 6.49
N LEU A 195 -14.34 13.83 7.47
CA LEU A 195 -14.38 14.35 8.83
C LEU A 195 -13.91 15.80 8.87
N LEU A 196 -12.80 16.12 8.19
CA LEU A 196 -12.34 17.51 8.07
C LEU A 196 -13.44 18.39 7.48
N HIS A 197 -14.09 17.95 6.39
CA HIS A 197 -15.19 18.68 5.79
C HIS A 197 -16.37 18.86 6.76
N TYR A 198 -16.78 17.79 7.45
CA TYR A 198 -17.90 17.81 8.40
C TYR A 198 -17.65 18.74 9.60
N PHE A 199 -16.42 18.79 10.12
CA PHE A 199 -16.09 19.65 11.27
C PHE A 199 -15.78 21.09 10.87
N VAL A 200 -15.18 21.32 9.69
CA VAL A 200 -14.76 22.66 9.26
C VAL A 200 -15.88 23.41 8.55
N VAL A 201 -16.61 22.77 7.63
CA VAL A 201 -17.53 23.48 6.73
C VAL A 201 -18.74 24.08 7.45
N PRO A 202 -19.43 23.38 8.38
CA PRO A 202 -20.50 24.00 9.15
C PRO A 202 -20.01 25.17 10.00
N GLY A 203 -18.80 25.04 10.59
CA GLY A 203 -18.17 26.10 11.37
C GLY A 203 -17.79 27.34 10.57
N PHE A 204 -17.63 27.24 9.25
CA PHE A 204 -17.24 28.34 8.36
C PHE A 204 -18.41 28.92 7.57
N VAL A 205 -19.25 28.06 6.98
CA VAL A 205 -20.32 28.45 6.06
C VAL A 205 -21.52 29.02 6.80
N VAL A 206 -21.90 28.43 7.93
CA VAL A 206 -23.08 28.87 8.69
C VAL A 206 -22.88 30.30 9.25
N PRO A 207 -21.75 30.65 9.88
CA PRO A 207 -21.53 32.02 10.38
C PRO A 207 -21.38 33.06 9.27
N VAL A 208 -20.75 32.70 8.15
CA VAL A 208 -20.60 33.62 7.00
C VAL A 208 -21.94 33.91 6.34
N LEU A 209 -22.75 32.87 6.07
CA LEU A 209 -24.11 33.07 5.53
C LEU A 209 -25.00 33.84 6.49
N TRP A 210 -24.91 33.58 7.79
CA TRP A 210 -25.64 34.34 8.80
C TRP A 210 -25.29 35.84 8.76
N ASN A 211 -24.00 36.17 8.73
CA ASN A 211 -23.56 37.57 8.65
C ASN A 211 -24.06 38.25 7.38
N VAL A 212 -24.00 37.58 6.22
CA VAL A 212 -24.50 38.12 4.93
C VAL A 212 -26.01 38.33 4.93
N LEU A 213 -26.78 37.44 5.57
CA LEU A 213 -28.24 37.58 5.66
C LEU A 213 -28.70 38.60 6.70
N SER A 214 -27.84 38.95 7.66
CA SER A 214 -28.14 39.90 8.74
C SER A 214 -27.81 41.36 8.41
N THR A 215 -27.08 41.61 7.31
CA THR A 215 -26.74 42.93 6.77
C THR A 215 -27.69 43.32 5.65
#